data_AF-A0A4Q5TX70-F1
#
_entry.id   AF-A0A4Q5TX70-F1
#
_cell.length_a   1.000
_cell.length_b   1.000
_cell.length_c   1.000
_cell.angle_alpha   90.00
_cell.angle_beta   90.00
_cell.angle_gamma   90.00
#
_symmetry.space_group_name_H-M   'P 1'
#
loop_
_entity.id
_entity.type
_entity.pdbx_description
1 polymer ?
#
loop_
_entity_poly.entity_id
_entity_poly.type
_entity_poly.pdbx_seq_one_letter_code
_entity_poly.pdbx_strand_id
1 'polypeptide(L)'
;VTYNEWFFQGHFPGNPVMPGVLQIEALAQCGGILAINLSGEGQYDTYFLKIDNCKFKQMVRPGDTMLLKMELVAPIRRGICEMKGTVYVGGKVSTEADLVAQIVKRP
;
A
#
# COMPACT_ATOMS: atom_id res chain seq x y z
N VAL A 1 5.45 -5.78 11.10
CA VAL A 1 6.74 -5.06 11.07
C VAL A 1 7.58 -5.47 12.26
N THR A 2 8.90 -5.58 12.08
CA THR A 2 9.86 -5.98 13.10
C THR A 2 10.96 -4.93 13.22
N TYR A 3 11.57 -4.79 14.40
CA TYR A 3 12.61 -3.77 14.62
C TYR A 3 13.84 -3.98 13.71
N ASN A 4 14.08 -5.21 13.24
CA ASN A 4 15.21 -5.57 12.37
C ASN A 4 15.04 -5.11 10.91
N GLU A 5 14.14 -4.17 10.63
CA GLU A 5 13.97 -3.55 9.31
C GLU A 5 14.82 -2.26 9.22
N TRP A 6 15.46 -2.07 8.07
CA TRP A 6 16.48 -1.04 7.85
C TRP A 6 16.02 0.39 8.18
N PHE A 7 14.74 0.71 7.97
CA PHE A 7 14.22 2.06 8.16
C PHE A 7 14.07 2.46 9.64
N PHE A 8 13.96 1.52 10.58
CA PHE A 8 13.74 1.86 11.98
C PHE A 8 14.98 2.48 12.66
N GLN A 9 16.18 2.19 12.15
CA GLN A 9 17.42 2.82 12.65
C GLN A 9 17.45 4.32 12.35
N GLY A 10 16.85 4.74 11.23
CA GLY A 10 16.82 6.13 10.76
C GLY A 10 15.51 6.88 11.04
N HIS A 11 14.42 6.17 11.37
CA HIS A 11 13.10 6.78 11.50
C HIS A 11 12.39 6.34 12.79
N PHE A 12 12.73 6.91 13.95
CA PHE A 12 13.83 7.83 14.22
C PHE A 12 14.76 7.23 15.27
N PRO A 13 16.03 7.64 15.36
CA PRO A 13 16.91 7.21 16.45
C PRO A 13 16.25 7.42 17.82
N GLY A 14 16.11 6.35 18.60
CA GLY A 14 15.45 6.37 19.92
C GLY A 14 13.91 6.40 19.91
N ASN A 15 13.27 6.56 18.75
CA ASN A 15 11.81 6.53 18.60
C ASN A 15 11.41 5.86 17.27
N PRO A 16 11.45 4.51 17.19
CA PRO A 16 11.18 3.79 15.95
C PRO A 16 9.70 3.86 15.57
N VAL A 17 9.45 4.34 14.35
CA VAL A 17 8.13 4.47 13.72
C VAL A 17 8.28 4.08 12.25
N MET A 18 7.39 3.24 11.70
CA MET A 18 7.45 2.91 10.29
C MET A 18 7.11 4.17 9.46
N PRO A 19 7.95 4.56 8.47
CA PRO A 19 7.64 5.68 7.59
C PRO A 19 6.26 5.52 6.94
N GLY A 20 5.42 6.57 7.01
CA GLY A 20 4.08 6.54 6.42
C GLY A 20 4.10 6.25 4.91
N VAL A 21 5.10 6.75 4.21
CA VAL A 21 5.31 6.48 2.77
C VAL A 21 5.51 4.99 2.46
N LEU A 22 6.13 4.23 3.36
CA LEU A 22 6.28 2.78 3.19
C LEU A 22 4.97 2.02 3.44
N GLN A 23 4.05 2.59 4.23
CA GLN A 23 2.71 2.04 4.39
C GLN A 23 1.88 2.24 3.12
N ILE A 24 2.05 3.39 2.45
CA ILE A 24 1.45 3.64 1.13
C ILE A 24 2.06 2.73 0.07
N GLU A 25 3.37 2.53 0.08
CA GLU A 25 4.04 1.57 -0.81
C GLU A 25 3.54 0.14 -0.58
N ALA A 26 3.31 -0.26 0.67
CA ALA A 26 2.75 -1.57 0.98
C ALA A 26 1.31 -1.74 0.44
N LEU A 27 0.46 -0.71 0.60
CA LEU A 27 -0.88 -0.70 -0.02
C LEU A 27 -0.78 -0.73 -1.56
N ALA A 28 0.18 0.00 -2.12
CA ALA A 28 0.41 0.05 -3.55
C ALA A 28 0.76 -1.34 -4.11
N GLN A 29 1.73 -2.03 -3.53
CA GLN A 29 2.08 -3.40 -3.93
C GLN A 29 0.92 -4.38 -3.74
N CYS A 30 0.18 -4.29 -2.63
CA CYS A 30 -1.01 -5.09 -2.39
C CYS A 30 -2.09 -4.86 -3.48
N GLY A 31 -2.31 -3.58 -3.84
CA GLY A 31 -3.24 -3.20 -4.91
C GLY A 31 -2.79 -3.69 -6.27
N GLY A 32 -1.48 -3.71 -6.54
CA GLY A 32 -0.92 -4.27 -7.76
C GLY A 32 -1.21 -5.77 -7.91
N ILE A 33 -1.08 -6.54 -6.82
CA ILE A 33 -1.42 -7.96 -6.78
C ILE A 33 -2.93 -8.16 -7.07
N LEU A 34 -3.81 -7.35 -6.45
CA LEU A 34 -5.25 -7.39 -6.72
C LEU A 34 -5.55 -7.11 -8.21
N ALA A 35 -4.93 -6.09 -8.78
CA ALA A 35 -5.15 -5.66 -10.15
C ALA A 35 -4.67 -6.68 -11.20
N ILE A 36 -3.46 -7.24 -11.01
CA ILE A 36 -2.87 -8.24 -11.92
C ILE A 36 -3.69 -9.53 -11.92
N ASN A 37 -4.10 -10.02 -10.74
CA ASN A 37 -4.89 -11.26 -10.63
C ASN A 37 -6.24 -11.19 -11.35
N LEU A 38 -6.79 -9.98 -11.54
CA LEU A 38 -8.05 -9.76 -12.26
C LEU A 38 -7.86 -9.57 -13.77
N SER A 39 -6.63 -9.38 -14.24
CA SER A 39 -6.32 -9.00 -15.63
C SER A 39 -5.79 -10.17 -16.49
N GLY A 40 -5.70 -11.38 -15.93
CA GLY A 40 -5.28 -12.61 -16.61
C GLY A 40 -3.81 -12.97 -16.42
N GLU A 41 -3.44 -14.21 -16.76
CA GLU A 41 -2.05 -14.71 -16.67
C GLU A 41 -1.16 -14.00 -17.70
N GLY A 42 -0.19 -13.22 -17.22
CA GLY A 42 0.77 -12.50 -18.03
C GLY A 42 1.79 -11.74 -17.18
N GLN A 43 2.91 -11.38 -17.79
CA GLN A 43 3.90 -10.53 -17.15
C GLN A 43 3.46 -9.06 -17.25
N TYR A 44 2.66 -8.62 -16.28
CA TYR A 44 2.29 -7.21 -16.13
C TYR A 44 3.00 -6.60 -14.92
N ASP A 45 3.35 -5.32 -15.04
CA ASP A 45 3.78 -4.48 -13.94
C ASP A 45 2.72 -3.43 -13.61
N THR A 46 2.72 -2.94 -12.38
CA THR A 46 1.81 -1.88 -11.93
C THR A 46 2.57 -0.63 -11.56
N TYR A 47 2.23 0.47 -12.22
CA TYR A 47 2.83 1.79 -11.97
C TYR A 47 1.82 2.69 -11.29
N PHE A 48 2.18 3.24 -10.12
CA PHE A 48 1.32 4.15 -9.38
C PHE A 48 1.34 5.54 -10.01
N LEU A 49 0.16 6.09 -10.25
CA LEU A 49 -0.06 7.37 -10.92
C LEU A 49 -0.51 8.47 -9.97
N LYS A 50 -1.34 8.13 -8.98
CA LYS A 50 -1.94 9.11 -8.07
C LYS A 50 -2.15 8.51 -6.68
N ILE A 51 -1.92 9.34 -5.67
CA ILE A 51 -2.34 9.13 -4.28
C ILE A 51 -3.24 10.31 -3.91
N ASP A 52 -4.41 10.02 -3.35
CA ASP A 52 -5.41 11.02 -2.98
C ASP A 52 -6.01 10.66 -1.61
N ASN A 53 -6.58 11.65 -0.91
CA ASN A 53 -7.21 11.49 0.41
C ASN A 53 -6.39 10.70 1.46
N CYS A 54 -5.06 10.73 1.34
CA CYS A 54 -4.16 9.99 2.23
C CYS A 54 -4.20 10.53 3.67
N LYS A 55 -4.44 9.66 4.65
CA LYS A 55 -4.46 10.01 6.07
C LYS A 55 -3.71 8.97 6.89
N PHE A 56 -2.88 9.46 7.81
CA PHE A 56 -2.20 8.67 8.83
C PHE A 56 -2.87 8.94 10.18
N LYS A 57 -3.51 7.93 10.77
CA LYS A 57 -4.34 8.05 11.98
C LYS A 57 -3.65 7.56 13.25
N GLN A 58 -2.70 6.62 13.12
CA GLN A 58 -1.89 6.12 14.24
C GLN A 58 -0.51 5.69 13.74
N MET A 59 0.51 5.87 14.59
CA MET A 59 1.86 5.40 14.32
C MET A 59 1.90 3.87 14.26
N VAL A 60 2.63 3.33 13.28
CA VAL A 60 2.98 1.91 13.21
C VAL A 60 4.38 1.74 13.80
N ARG A 61 4.55 0.78 14.70
CA ARG A 61 5.77 0.55 15.48
C ARG A 61 6.25 -0.90 15.35
N PRO A 62 7.53 -1.18 15.66
CA PRO A 62 8.03 -2.55 15.71
C PRO A 62 7.14 -3.45 16.57
N GLY A 63 6.81 -4.64 16.07
CA GLY A 63 5.90 -5.58 16.72
C GLY A 63 4.46 -5.50 16.22
N ASP A 64 4.06 -4.42 15.54
CA ASP A 64 2.73 -4.31 14.95
C ASP A 64 2.56 -5.26 13.76
N THR A 65 1.38 -5.86 13.66
CA THR A 65 0.93 -6.54 12.43
C THR A 65 0.07 -5.58 11.62
N MET A 66 0.55 -5.24 10.43
CA MET A 66 -0.21 -4.46 9.45
C MET A 66 -1.08 -5.39 8.62
N LEU A 67 -2.39 -5.22 8.71
CA LEU A 67 -3.34 -5.85 7.79
C LEU A 67 -3.66 -4.86 6.68
N LEU A 68 -3.24 -5.20 5.46
CA LEU A 68 -3.46 -4.40 4.26
C LEU A 68 -4.77 -4.82 3.61
N LYS A 69 -5.69 -3.88 3.42
CA LYS A 69 -6.95 -4.09 2.70
C LYS A 69 -6.97 -3.19 1.48
N MET A 70 -7.20 -3.78 0.31
CA MET A 70 -7.35 -3.08 -0.96
C MET A 70 -8.68 -3.46 -1.59
N GLU A 71 -9.42 -2.45 -2.05
CA GLU A 71 -10.73 -2.62 -2.67
C GLU A 71 -10.76 -1.83 -3.98
N LEU A 72 -11.23 -2.44 -5.08
CA LEU A 72 -11.50 -1.70 -6.31
C LEU A 72 -12.69 -0.75 -6.09
N VAL A 73 -12.51 0.51 -6.47
CA VAL A 73 -13.57 1.52 -6.42
C VAL A 73 -14.42 1.46 -7.69
N ALA A 74 -13.83 1.01 -8.80
CA ALA A 74 -14.49 0.81 -10.09
C ALA A 74 -13.88 -0.37 -10.85
N PRO A 75 -14.58 -0.95 -11.84
CA PRO A 75 -13.99 -1.93 -12.75
C PRO A 75 -12.78 -1.38 -13.48
N ILE A 76 -11.75 -2.21 -13.66
CA ILE A 76 -10.53 -1.84 -14.39
C ILE A 76 -10.90 -1.50 -15.83
N ARG A 77 -10.47 -0.32 -16.31
CA ARG A 77 -10.72 0.15 -17.68
C ARG A 77 -9.45 0.68 -18.30
N ARG A 78 -9.11 0.19 -19.49
CA ARG A 78 -7.89 0.61 -20.24
C ARG A 78 -6.61 0.49 -19.39
N GLY A 79 -6.56 -0.52 -18.52
CA GLY A 79 -5.44 -0.76 -17.59
C GLY A 79 -5.40 0.17 -16.38
N ILE A 80 -6.34 1.10 -16.19
CA ILE A 80 -6.42 1.96 -15.01
C ILE A 80 -7.14 1.23 -13.88
N CYS A 81 -6.51 1.24 -12.71
CA CYS A 81 -7.00 0.65 -11.47
C CYS A 81 -7.19 1.75 -10.42
N GLU A 82 -8.43 1.99 -10.03
CA GLU A 82 -8.78 2.91 -8.95
C GLU A 82 -9.15 2.08 -7.71
N MET A 83 -8.42 2.31 -6.62
CA MET A 83 -8.50 1.48 -5.42
C MET A 83 -8.57 2.32 -4.17
N LYS A 84 -9.28 1.82 -3.17
CA LYS A 84 -9.25 2.33 -1.80
C LYS A 84 -8.40 1.39 -0.95
N GLY A 85 -7.37 1.94 -0.33
CA GLY A 85 -6.46 1.22 0.56
C GLY A 85 -6.69 1.57 2.02
N THR A 86 -6.60 0.57 2.88
CA THR A 86 -6.64 0.76 4.34
C THR A 86 -5.67 -0.18 5.02
N VAL A 87 -4.82 0.37 5.88
CA VAL A 87 -3.95 -0.39 6.80
C VAL A 87 -4.61 -0.44 8.16
N TYR A 88 -4.77 -1.64 8.70
CA TYR A 88 -5.20 -1.86 10.08
C TYR A 88 -4.05 -2.35 10.95
N VAL A 89 -3.97 -1.84 12.18
CA VAL A 89 -3.07 -2.33 13.24
C VAL A 89 -3.92 -2.49 14.50
N GLY A 90 -3.90 -3.69 15.09
CA GLY A 90 -4.72 -4.00 16.27
C GLY A 90 -6.22 -3.74 16.05
N GLY A 91 -6.73 -3.97 14.83
CA GLY A 91 -8.13 -3.71 14.47
C GLY A 91 -8.50 -2.24 14.24
N LYS A 92 -7.58 -1.29 14.43
CA LYS A 92 -7.79 0.14 14.21
C LYS A 92 -7.17 0.59 12.90
N VAL A 93 -7.78 1.57 12.23
CA VAL A 93 -7.23 2.16 11.00
C VAL A 93 -5.96 2.94 11.33
N SER A 94 -4.83 2.55 10.73
CA SER A 94 -3.56 3.27 10.79
C SER A 94 -3.36 4.21 9.62
N THR A 95 -3.63 3.74 8.41
CA THR A 95 -3.46 4.52 7.18
C THR A 95 -4.63 4.25 6.26
N GLU A 96 -5.12 5.26 5.56
CA GLU A 96 -6.08 5.12 4.48
C GLU A 96 -5.71 6.05 3.33
N ALA A 97 -5.92 5.61 2.09
CA ALA A 97 -5.67 6.42 0.90
C ALA A 97 -6.47 5.89 -0.29
N ASP A 98 -6.79 6.79 -1.22
CA ASP A 98 -7.27 6.43 -2.55
C ASP A 98 -6.07 6.40 -3.50
N LEU A 99 -5.92 5.30 -4.24
CA LEU A 99 -4.75 5.01 -5.06
C LEU A 99 -5.18 4.74 -6.50
N VAL A 100 -4.48 5.36 -7.45
CA VAL A 100 -4.64 5.08 -8.88
C VAL A 100 -3.35 4.50 -9.42
N ALA A 101 -3.46 3.36 -10.10
CA ALA A 101 -2.34 2.71 -10.77
C ALA A 101 -2.71 2.36 -12.23
N GLN A 102 -1.68 2.08 -13.02
CA GLN A 102 -1.82 1.55 -14.37
C GLN A 102 -1.12 0.20 -14.47
N ILE A 103 -1.84 -0.78 -15.02
CA ILE A 103 -1.29 -2.08 -15.42
C ILE A 103 -0.66 -1.91 -16.80
N VAL A 104 0.63 -2.26 -16.91
CA VAL A 104 1.41 -2.17 -18.14
C VAL A 104 2.02 -3.52 -18.41
N LYS A 105 1.96 -3.98 -19.66
CA LYS A 105 2.61 -5.23 -20.06
C LYS A 105 4.12 -5.05 -19.95
N ARG A 106 4.83 -6.02 -19.37
CA ARG A 106 6.29 -6.01 -19.35
C ARG A 106 6.86 -5.93 -20.77
N PRO A 107 7.99 -5.24 -20.96
CA PRO A 107 8.71 -5.21 -22.23
C PRO A 107 8.99 -6.60 -22.79
#